data_AF-A0A7V9I665-F1
#
_entry.id   AF-A0A7V9I665-F1
#
_cell.length_a   1.000
_cell.length_b   1.000
_cell.length_c   1.000
_cell.angle_alpha   90.00
_cell.angle_beta   90.00
_cell.angle_gamma   90.00
#
_symmetry.space_group_name_H-M   'P 1'
#
loop_
_entity.id
_entity.type
_entity.pdbx_description
1 polymer ?
#
loop_
_entity_poly.entity_id
_entity_poly.type
_entity_poly.pdbx_seq_one_letter_code
_entity_poly.pdbx_strand_id
1 'polypeptide(L)'
;MLRRRLRNESDEALLSLTAAGDELALGELYDRFGRVTYGLAFRVVHDASLAEQAVQDAFLAVWRSEERFDGAREGVRAWLLELAHRKALDVQPAQELRTQPSRAGEPQLVFAEGGESSGVPSSYSGV
;
A
#
# COMPACT_ATOMS: atom_id res chain seq x y z
N MET A 1 -33.28 -20.90 4.05
CA MET A 1 -32.77 -21.84 5.08
C MET A 1 -31.25 -22.00 5.05
N LEU A 2 -30.58 -22.05 3.88
CA LEU A 2 -29.12 -22.23 3.77
C LEU A 2 -28.28 -21.22 4.57
N ARG A 3 -28.59 -19.92 4.51
CA ARG A 3 -27.83 -18.87 5.21
C ARG A 3 -27.78 -19.06 6.74
N ARG A 4 -28.81 -19.69 7.33
CA ARG A 4 -28.84 -19.98 8.78
C ARG A 4 -27.86 -21.10 9.16
N ARG A 5 -27.61 -22.06 8.26
CA ARG A 5 -26.62 -23.12 8.47
C ARG A 5 -25.21 -22.53 8.47
N LEU A 6 -24.88 -21.73 7.43
CA LEU A 6 -23.56 -21.11 7.27
C LEU A 6 -23.17 -20.23 8.47
N ARG A 7 -24.13 -19.50 9.05
CA ARG A 7 -23.94 -18.73 10.29
C ARG A 7 -23.48 -19.54 11.51
N ASN A 8 -23.66 -20.85 11.49
CA ASN A 8 -23.23 -21.75 12.56
C ASN A 8 -21.99 -22.58 12.19
N GLU A 9 -21.54 -22.52 10.93
CA GLU A 9 -20.31 -23.20 10.51
C GLU A 9 -19.09 -22.49 11.12
N SER A 10 -18.02 -23.27 11.32
CA SER A 10 -16.74 -22.71 11.78
C SER A 10 -16.11 -21.84 10.70
N ASP A 11 -15.17 -20.99 11.11
CA ASP A 11 -14.51 -20.09 10.16
C ASP A 11 -13.66 -20.88 9.15
N GLU A 12 -13.05 -21.99 9.56
CA GLU A 12 -12.30 -22.91 8.70
C GLU A 12 -13.21 -23.60 7.69
N ALA A 13 -14.42 -23.98 8.11
CA ALA A 13 -15.42 -24.57 7.22
C ALA A 13 -15.90 -23.53 6.19
N LEU A 14 -16.13 -22.29 6.60
CA LEU A 14 -16.49 -21.20 5.69
C LEU A 14 -15.38 -20.90 4.68
N LEU A 15 -14.12 -20.87 5.11
CA LEU A 15 -12.98 -20.76 4.19
C LEU A 15 -12.95 -21.90 3.17
N SER A 16 -13.13 -23.14 3.63
CA SER A 16 -13.09 -24.32 2.77
C SER A 16 -14.22 -24.31 1.73
N LEU A 17 -15.44 -23.93 2.15
CA LEU A 17 -16.59 -23.79 1.26
C LEU A 17 -16.40 -22.65 0.26
N THR A 18 -15.83 -21.53 0.70
CA THR A 18 -15.50 -20.38 -0.16
C THR A 18 -14.50 -20.80 -1.25
N ALA A 19 -13.43 -21.51 -0.87
CA ALA A 19 -12.45 -22.05 -1.82
C ALA A 19 -13.04 -23.07 -2.79
N ALA A 20 -14.13 -23.75 -2.41
CA ALA A 20 -14.89 -24.65 -3.27
C ALA A 20 -15.92 -23.93 -4.17
N GLY A 21 -16.02 -22.61 -4.11
CA GLY A 21 -16.92 -21.81 -4.94
C GLY A 21 -18.33 -21.60 -4.35
N ASP A 22 -18.53 -21.75 -3.04
CA ASP A 22 -19.79 -21.41 -2.39
C ASP A 22 -19.89 -19.90 -2.13
N GLU A 23 -20.62 -19.18 -2.99
CA GLU A 23 -20.81 -17.72 -2.89
C GLU A 23 -21.49 -17.30 -1.57
N LEU A 24 -22.37 -18.14 -1.02
CA LEU A 24 -23.03 -17.83 0.25
C LEU A 24 -22.06 -17.96 1.42
N ALA A 25 -21.11 -18.89 1.35
CA ALA A 25 -20.04 -19.02 2.33
C ALA A 25 -19.10 -17.80 2.28
N LEU A 26 -18.76 -17.30 1.09
CA LEU A 26 -18.00 -16.06 0.94
C LEU A 26 -18.73 -14.88 1.59
N GLY A 27 -20.03 -14.75 1.33
CA GLY A 27 -20.86 -13.70 1.93
C GLY A 27 -20.89 -13.76 3.45
N GLU A 28 -21.04 -14.96 4.04
CA GLU A 28 -20.99 -15.14 5.49
C GLU A 28 -19.60 -14.84 6.07
N LEU A 29 -18.53 -15.25 5.39
CA LEU A 29 -17.15 -14.94 5.77
C LEU A 29 -16.92 -13.41 5.76
N TYR A 30 -17.44 -12.72 4.73
CA TYR A 30 -17.38 -11.26 4.65
C TYR A 30 -18.20 -10.59 5.75
N ASP A 31 -19.41 -11.06 6.02
CA ASP A 31 -20.27 -10.54 7.10
C ASP A 31 -19.55 -10.64 8.47
N ARG A 32 -18.79 -11.72 8.71
CA ARG A 32 -18.03 -11.93 9.96
C ARG A 32 -16.76 -11.09 10.05
N PHE A 33 -15.98 -11.02 8.98
CA PHE A 33 -14.61 -10.49 9.03
C PHE A 33 -14.41 -9.16 8.31
N GLY A 34 -15.31 -8.78 7.41
CA GLY A 34 -15.18 -7.59 6.56
C GLY A 34 -14.96 -6.30 7.35
N ARG A 35 -15.68 -6.12 8.47
CA ARG A 35 -15.51 -4.93 9.32
C ARG A 35 -14.13 -4.84 9.97
N VAL A 36 -13.59 -5.97 10.43
CA VAL A 36 -12.29 -5.97 11.14
C VAL A 36 -11.12 -5.89 10.16
N THR A 37 -11.23 -6.54 8.99
CA THR A 37 -10.23 -6.41 7.91
C THR A 37 -10.23 -4.99 7.33
N TYR A 38 -11.40 -4.37 7.13
CA TYR A 38 -11.51 -2.97 6.73
C TYR A 38 -10.87 -2.04 7.75
N GLY A 39 -11.19 -2.19 9.04
CA GLY A 39 -10.60 -1.38 10.09
C GLY A 39 -9.07 -1.50 10.18
N LEU A 40 -8.50 -2.66 9.83
CA LEU A 40 -7.06 -2.84 9.71
C LEU A 40 -6.51 -2.14 8.45
N ALA A 41 -7.08 -2.42 7.27
CA ALA A 41 -6.64 -1.84 6.01
C ALA A 41 -6.68 -0.30 6.05
N PHE A 42 -7.74 0.28 6.61
CA PHE A 42 -7.87 1.72 6.77
C PHE A 42 -6.78 2.35 7.64
N ARG A 43 -6.32 1.65 8.70
CA ARG A 43 -5.19 2.13 9.52
C ARG A 43 -3.86 2.07 8.78
N VAL A 44 -3.75 1.23 7.75
CA VAL A 44 -2.53 1.06 6.95
C VAL A 44 -2.47 2.12 5.86
N VAL A 45 -3.58 2.34 5.14
CA VAL A 45 -3.58 3.21 3.93
C VAL A 45 -4.12 4.61 4.15
N HIS A 46 -4.83 4.86 5.26
CA HIS A 46 -5.45 6.15 5.60
C HIS A 46 -6.39 6.75 4.52
N ASP A 47 -6.90 5.90 3.63
CA ASP A 47 -7.83 6.24 2.55
C ASP A 47 -8.95 5.19 2.50
N ALA A 48 -10.20 5.65 2.45
CA ALA A 48 -11.36 4.76 2.48
C ALA A 48 -11.45 3.88 1.21
N SER A 49 -11.20 4.46 0.04
CA SER A 49 -11.29 3.76 -1.24
C SER A 49 -10.20 2.68 -1.35
N LEU A 50 -8.97 3.01 -0.97
CA LEU A 50 -7.87 2.04 -0.95
C LEU A 50 -8.10 0.93 0.08
N ALA A 51 -8.68 1.27 1.24
CA ALA A 51 -9.02 0.26 2.25
C ALA A 51 -10.09 -0.70 1.74
N GLU A 52 -11.14 -0.20 1.09
CA GLU A 52 -12.17 -1.03 0.46
C GLU A 52 -11.58 -1.93 -0.63
N GLN A 53 -10.67 -1.40 -1.47
CA GLN A 53 -9.99 -2.18 -2.50
C GLN A 53 -9.14 -3.31 -1.88
N ALA A 54 -8.33 -3.00 -0.86
CA ALA A 54 -7.50 -4.00 -0.19
C ALA A 54 -8.33 -5.13 0.42
N VAL A 55 -9.47 -4.80 1.04
CA VAL A 55 -10.39 -5.80 1.58
C VAL A 55 -10.99 -6.65 0.46
N GLN A 56 -11.47 -6.03 -0.63
CA GLN A 56 -12.01 -6.76 -1.78
C GLN A 56 -10.96 -7.71 -2.36
N ASP A 57 -9.73 -7.24 -2.57
CA ASP A 57 -8.63 -8.05 -3.09
C ASP A 57 -8.28 -9.22 -2.16
N ALA A 58 -8.37 -9.03 -0.84
CA ALA A 58 -8.16 -10.10 0.13
C ALA A 58 -9.24 -11.19 0.00
N PHE A 59 -10.52 -10.82 0.03
CA PHE A 59 -11.62 -11.80 -0.11
C PHE A 59 -11.66 -12.45 -1.50
N LEU A 60 -11.29 -11.72 -2.55
CA LEU A 60 -11.13 -12.29 -3.90
C LEU A 60 -9.95 -13.28 -3.97
N ALA A 61 -8.86 -13.05 -3.23
CA ALA A 61 -7.76 -13.99 -3.16
C ALA A 61 -8.17 -15.29 -2.44
N VAL A 62 -9.01 -15.18 -1.39
CA VAL A 62 -9.63 -16.35 -0.74
C VAL A 62 -10.52 -17.11 -1.72
N TRP A 63 -11.43 -16.41 -2.42
CA TRP A 63 -12.32 -17.02 -3.42
C TRP A 63 -11.54 -17.76 -4.51
N ARG A 64 -10.48 -17.14 -5.02
CA ARG A 64 -9.62 -17.71 -6.06
C ARG A 64 -8.64 -18.77 -5.53
N SER A 65 -8.64 -19.03 -4.22
CA SER A 65 -7.69 -19.94 -3.57
C SER A 65 -6.22 -19.61 -3.87
N GLU A 66 -5.91 -18.32 -4.08
CA GLU A 66 -4.54 -17.84 -4.34
C GLU A 66 -3.67 -17.92 -3.08
N GLU A 67 -4.31 -17.95 -1.92
CA GLU A 67 -3.67 -17.91 -0.62
C GLU A 67 -4.06 -19.15 0.19
N ARG A 68 -3.06 -19.84 0.72
CA ARG A 68 -3.28 -21.09 1.46
C ARG A 68 -3.35 -20.82 2.96
N PHE A 69 -4.50 -21.13 3.54
CA PHE A 69 -4.66 -21.18 4.99
C PHE A 69 -4.01 -22.45 5.57
N ASP A 70 -3.21 -22.28 6.62
CA ASP A 70 -2.61 -23.37 7.41
C ASP A 70 -3.10 -23.27 8.86
N GLY A 71 -4.18 -23.98 9.16
CA GLY A 71 -4.82 -23.96 10.49
C GLY A 71 -3.98 -24.54 11.63
N ALA A 72 -2.81 -25.13 11.34
CA ALA A 72 -1.87 -25.53 12.38
C ALA A 72 -1.01 -24.35 12.88
N ARG A 73 -0.86 -23.29 12.08
CA ARG A 73 -0.03 -22.12 12.41
C ARG A 73 -0.81 -21.04 13.12
N GLU A 74 -2.02 -20.76 12.65
CA GLU A 74 -2.83 -19.64 13.13
C GLU A 74 -4.33 -19.87 12.87
N GLY A 75 -5.16 -19.10 13.57
CA GLY A 75 -6.61 -19.09 13.35
C GLY A 75 -7.01 -18.25 12.14
N VAL A 76 -8.16 -18.56 11.54
CA VAL A 76 -8.71 -17.88 10.34
C VAL A 76 -8.72 -16.36 10.45
N ARG A 77 -9.08 -15.84 11.62
CA ARG A 77 -9.11 -14.40 11.87
C ARG A 77 -7.73 -13.75 11.73
N ALA A 78 -6.70 -14.35 12.30
CA ALA A 78 -5.34 -13.81 12.24
C ALA A 78 -4.83 -13.83 10.79
N TRP A 79 -5.00 -14.97 10.13
CA TRP A 79 -4.63 -15.16 8.73
C TRP A 79 -5.32 -14.18 7.78
N LEU A 80 -6.63 -13.98 7.91
CA LEU A 80 -7.38 -12.99 7.11
C LEU A 80 -6.91 -11.55 7.35
N LEU A 81 -6.52 -11.22 8.58
CA LEU A 81 -5.98 -9.90 8.90
C LEU A 81 -4.59 -9.70 8.31
N GLU A 82 -3.73 -10.72 8.34
CA GLU A 82 -2.42 -10.69 7.67
C GLU A 82 -2.59 -10.53 6.16
N LEU A 83 -3.49 -11.30 5.54
CA LEU A 83 -3.81 -11.18 4.12
C LEU A 83 -4.30 -9.77 3.77
N ALA A 84 -5.26 -9.23 4.53
CA ALA A 84 -5.77 -7.87 4.32
C ALA A 84 -4.68 -6.80 4.51
N HIS A 85 -3.78 -6.98 5.48
CA HIS A 85 -2.64 -6.10 5.68
C HIS A 85 -1.70 -6.11 4.46
N ARG A 86 -1.35 -7.30 3.94
CA ARG A 86 -0.52 -7.41 2.74
C ARG A 86 -1.17 -6.74 1.53
N LYS A 87 -2.47 -6.97 1.29
CA LYS A 87 -3.20 -6.28 0.21
C LYS A 87 -3.23 -4.76 0.41
N ALA A 88 -3.33 -4.30 1.65
CA ALA A 88 -3.26 -2.87 1.97
C ALA A 88 -1.88 -2.25 1.69
N LEU A 89 -0.80 -3.02 1.80
CA LEU A 89 0.53 -2.58 1.36
C LEU A 89 0.66 -2.57 -0.16
N ASP A 90 0.03 -3.53 -0.86
CA ASP A 90 0.08 -3.64 -2.32
C ASP A 90 -0.67 -2.49 -3.03
N VAL A 91 -1.79 -2.01 -2.45
CA VAL A 91 -2.58 -0.91 -3.03
C VAL A 91 -1.98 0.47 -2.78
N GLN A 92 -1.04 0.60 -1.83
CA GLN A 92 -0.31 1.84 -1.65
C GLN A 92 0.59 2.04 -2.87
N PRO A 93 0.36 3.08 -3.69
CA PRO A 93 1.31 3.41 -4.75
C PRO A 93 2.67 3.65 -4.09
N ALA A 94 3.76 3.23 -4.74
CA ALA A 94 5.12 3.57 -4.35
C ALA A 94 5.35 5.09 -4.44
N GLN A 95 4.77 5.85 -3.51
CA GLN A 95 4.84 7.30 -3.43
C GLN A 95 6.27 7.76 -3.10
N GLU A 96 7.13 6.86 -2.61
CA GLU A 96 8.46 7.18 -2.11
C GLU A 96 9.62 6.96 -3.08
N LEU A 97 9.43 6.35 -4.26
CA LEU A 97 10.50 6.35 -5.27
C LEU A 97 10.54 7.63 -6.12
N ARG A 98 9.66 8.61 -5.84
CA ARG A 98 9.62 9.89 -6.58
C ARG A 98 9.68 11.16 -5.74
N THR A 99 9.98 11.06 -4.44
CA THR A 99 10.31 12.24 -3.63
C THR A 99 11.69 12.09 -2.97
N GLN A 100 12.70 11.86 -3.82
CA GLN A 100 13.97 12.54 -3.61
C GLN A 100 13.89 13.88 -4.34
N PRO A 101 13.63 15.02 -3.67
CA PRO A 101 14.08 16.30 -4.20
C PRO A 101 15.60 16.30 -4.08
N SER A 102 16.27 15.58 -4.98
CA SER A 102 17.68 15.86 -5.21
C SER A 102 17.71 17.27 -5.76
N ARG A 103 18.26 18.19 -4.95
CA ARG A 103 18.50 19.59 -5.26
C ARG A 103 19.28 19.70 -6.58
N ALA A 104 18.58 19.75 -7.70
CA ALA A 104 19.12 20.11 -9.00
C ALA A 104 18.45 21.41 -9.41
N GLY A 105 18.82 22.48 -8.73
CA GLY A 105 18.18 23.79 -8.91
C GLY A 105 18.77 24.88 -8.04
N GLU A 106 20.09 24.92 -7.86
CA GLU A 106 20.76 26.19 -7.55
C GLU A 106 21.88 26.40 -8.56
N PRO A 107 21.76 27.35 -9.51
CA PRO A 107 22.92 27.87 -10.20
C PRO A 107 23.76 28.60 -9.15
N GLN A 108 24.96 28.10 -8.87
CA GLN A 108 25.92 28.85 -8.07
C GLN A 108 26.36 30.06 -8.90
N LEU A 109 25.70 31.19 -8.64
CA LEU A 109 26.10 32.51 -9.06
C LEU A 109 27.55 32.72 -8.61
N VAL A 110 28.47 32.71 -9.57
CA VAL A 110 29.86 33.05 -9.33
C VAL A 110 29.88 34.55 -9.08
N PHE A 111 29.97 34.94 -7.81
CA PHE A 111 30.17 36.33 -7.43
C PHE A 111 31.55 36.76 -7.93
N ALA A 112 31.55 37.73 -8.85
CA ALA A 112 32.75 38.46 -9.21
C ALA A 112 33.21 39.25 -7.97
N GLU A 113 34.25 38.75 -7.30
CA GLU A 113 35.00 39.58 -6.37
C GLU A 113 36.00 40.40 -7.18
N GLY A 114 35.71 41.69 -7.29
CA GLY A 114 36.64 42.66 -7.81
C GLY A 114 37.72 42.98 -6.78
N GLY A 115 38.93 43.24 -7.30
CA GLY A 115 39.81 44.23 -6.72
C GLY A 115 41.13 43.72 -6.16
N GLU A 116 42.08 43.43 -7.05
CA GLU A 116 43.46 43.84 -6.79
C GLU A 116 43.98 44.69 -7.94
N SER A 117 44.11 45.96 -7.58
CA SER A 117 44.78 47.04 -8.29
C SER A 117 46.19 46.64 -8.71
N SER A 118 46.51 46.83 -9.99
CA SER A 118 47.80 47.42 -10.34
C SER A 118 47.63 48.35 -11.54
N GLY A 119 48.00 49.61 -11.31
CA GLY A 119 47.84 50.72 -12.21
C GLY A 119 48.70 50.64 -13.47
N VAL A 120 48.08 51.17 -14.52
CA VAL A 120 48.55 51.59 -15.85
C VAL A 120 49.74 52.58 -15.70
N PRO A 121 50.74 52.66 -16.62
CA PRO A 121 50.49 53.18 -17.95
C PRO A 121 51.29 52.62 -19.13
N SER A 122 50.59 52.20 -20.18
CA SER A 122 51.15 52.17 -21.53
C SER A 122 50.63 53.40 -22.29
N SER A 123 51.50 54.39 -22.39
CA SER A 123 51.32 55.56 -23.25
C SER A 123 51.39 55.14 -24.71
N TYR A 124 50.28 55.29 -25.44
CA TYR A 124 50.34 55.57 -26.87
C TYR A 124 50.39 57.08 -27.03
N SER A 125 51.55 57.60 -27.43
CA SER A 125 51.68 58.90 -28.07
C SER A 125 52.11 58.64 -29.51
N GLY A 126 51.36 59.18 -30.47
CA GLY A 126 51.71 59.12 -31.89
C GLY A 126 52.94 59.94 -32.21
N VAL A 127 53.65 59.54 -33.27
CA VAL A 127 53.93 60.27 -34.53
C VAL A 127 54.37 59.22 -35.55
#